data_AF-A0A7V5CMT3-F1
#
_entry.id   AF-A0A7V5CMT3-F1
#
_cell.length_a   1.000
_cell.length_b   1.000
_cell.length_c   1.000
_cell.angle_alpha   90.00
_cell.angle_beta   90.00
_cell.angle_gamma   90.00
#
_symmetry.space_group_name_H-M   'P 1'
#
loop_
_entity.id
_entity.type
_entity.pdbx_description
1 polymer ?
#
loop_
_entity_poly.entity_id
_entity_poly.type
_entity_poly.pdbx_seq_one_letter_code
_entity_poly.pdbx_strand_id
1 'polypeptide(L)'
;MLTSDADDNGAWQAPAGGSTGGEWDLSGNTGTDPASNFIGTIDQTPLNFRSANSRGLQLAFQWRYVTADSIGYSMNILGGHACNSMQDWAQGCTIGGSGQTVWDATGFHDYPNKVADGFGTVAGGVINIAGDESSSVADAICATVGGRNLNNASASSSAVVDRLRLVLPRDKEDVLTW
;
A
#
# COMPACT_ATOMS: atom_id res chain seq x y z
N MET A 1 -29.45 14.85 -20.68
CA MET A 1 -30.86 15.06 -21.05
C MET A 1 -30.90 15.83 -22.35
N LEU A 2 -31.66 15.38 -23.33
CA LEU A 2 -31.89 16.16 -24.56
C LEU A 2 -32.84 17.30 -24.20
N THR A 3 -32.42 18.54 -24.38
CA THR A 3 -33.28 19.71 -24.21
C THR A 3 -33.40 20.41 -25.56
N SER A 4 -34.62 20.68 -26.00
CA SER A 4 -34.87 21.57 -27.13
C SER A 4 -34.96 23.01 -26.64
N ASP A 5 -34.41 23.95 -27.39
CA ASP A 5 -34.70 25.36 -27.21
C ASP A 5 -36.00 25.75 -27.95
N ALA A 6 -36.34 27.05 -27.91
CA ALA A 6 -37.55 27.57 -28.56
C ALA A 6 -37.47 27.57 -30.10
N ASP A 7 -36.29 27.32 -30.66
CA ASP A 7 -36.02 27.31 -32.10
C ASP A 7 -35.87 25.87 -32.65
N ASP A 8 -36.38 24.87 -31.92
CA ASP A 8 -36.30 23.43 -32.24
C ASP A 8 -34.86 22.88 -32.37
N ASN A 9 -33.85 23.57 -31.82
CA ASN A 9 -32.51 23.02 -31.75
C ASN A 9 -32.37 22.09 -30.55
N GLY A 10 -32.13 20.81 -30.82
CA GLY A 10 -31.83 19.81 -29.79
C GLY A 10 -30.38 19.91 -29.34
N ALA A 11 -30.16 20.28 -28.07
CA ALA A 11 -28.85 20.21 -27.44
C ALA A 11 -28.79 19.05 -26.44
N TRP A 12 -27.72 18.26 -26.52
CA TRP A 12 -27.37 17.31 -25.46
C TRP A 12 -26.84 18.09 -24.27
N GLN A 13 -27.68 18.28 -23.25
CA GLN A 13 -27.23 18.80 -21.98
C GLN A 13 -26.82 17.66 -21.07
N ALA A 14 -25.75 17.87 -20.29
CA ALA A 14 -25.53 17.03 -19.12
C ALA A 14 -26.81 17.08 -18.27
N PRO A 15 -27.36 15.94 -17.81
CA PRO A 15 -28.50 15.96 -16.91
C PRO A 15 -28.19 16.93 -15.76
N ALA A 16 -29.08 17.91 -15.52
CA ALA A 16 -29.00 18.74 -14.33
C ALA A 16 -29.13 17.78 -13.12
N GLY A 17 -27.99 17.44 -12.50
CA GLY A 17 -27.87 16.31 -11.58
C GLY A 17 -26.63 15.42 -11.78
N GLY A 18 -25.73 15.73 -12.73
CA GLY A 18 -24.46 15.00 -12.89
C GLY A 18 -23.49 15.10 -11.71
N SER A 19 -23.77 15.95 -10.72
CA SER A 19 -23.14 15.88 -9.40
C SER A 19 -24.25 15.86 -8.35
N THR A 20 -24.35 14.75 -7.65
CA THR A 20 -25.24 14.57 -6.49
C THR A 20 -24.61 15.13 -5.20
N GLY A 21 -23.47 15.83 -5.31
CA GLY A 21 -22.66 16.27 -4.16
C GLY A 21 -21.87 15.13 -3.50
N GLY A 22 -21.88 13.94 -4.09
CA GLY A 22 -21.15 12.75 -3.62
C GLY A 22 -19.84 12.49 -4.37
N GLU A 23 -19.53 13.28 -5.39
CA GLU A 23 -18.34 13.11 -6.22
C GLU A 23 -17.11 13.82 -5.61
N TRP A 24 -15.93 13.29 -5.90
CA TRP A 24 -14.67 13.95 -5.57
C TRP A 24 -14.15 14.73 -6.77
N ASP A 25 -14.02 16.05 -6.64
CA ASP A 25 -13.52 16.92 -7.70
C ASP A 25 -12.00 16.71 -7.91
N LEU A 26 -11.56 16.71 -9.17
CA LEU A 26 -10.14 16.64 -9.55
C LEU A 26 -9.35 17.88 -9.11
N SER A 27 -10.03 19.01 -8.93
CA SER A 27 -9.50 20.25 -8.37
C SER A 27 -9.68 20.35 -6.85
N GLY A 28 -10.33 19.36 -6.23
CA GLY A 28 -10.58 19.27 -4.80
C GLY A 28 -11.93 19.84 -4.37
N ASN A 29 -12.48 19.29 -3.29
CA ASN A 29 -13.76 19.71 -2.70
C ASN A 29 -13.52 20.75 -1.60
N THR A 30 -14.35 21.80 -1.54
CA THR A 30 -14.40 22.74 -0.42
C THR A 30 -15.50 22.38 0.57
N GLY A 31 -15.31 22.64 1.87
CA GLY A 31 -16.35 22.43 2.88
C GLY A 31 -16.59 20.97 3.29
N THR A 32 -15.61 20.08 3.08
CA THR A 32 -15.68 18.67 3.46
C THR A 32 -15.65 18.47 4.98
N ASP A 33 -16.43 17.52 5.48
CA ASP A 33 -16.35 16.98 6.84
C ASP A 33 -15.70 15.58 6.82
N PRO A 34 -14.53 15.39 7.44
CA PRO A 34 -13.84 14.10 7.50
C PRO A 34 -14.66 12.95 8.11
N ALA A 35 -15.71 13.23 8.89
CA ALA A 35 -16.57 12.19 9.48
C ALA A 35 -17.56 11.59 8.47
N SER A 36 -17.90 12.31 7.40
CA SER A 36 -18.95 11.92 6.45
C SER A 36 -18.51 11.97 4.98
N ASN A 37 -17.42 12.67 4.65
CA ASN A 37 -16.88 12.77 3.31
C ASN A 37 -15.50 12.10 3.25
N PHE A 38 -15.39 11.04 2.46
CA PHE A 38 -14.13 10.31 2.26
C PHE A 38 -14.09 9.66 0.88
N ILE A 39 -12.87 9.42 0.39
CA ILE A 39 -12.62 8.55 -0.76
C ILE A 39 -12.44 7.13 -0.23
N GLY A 40 -13.44 6.28 -0.41
CA GLY A 40 -13.36 4.90 0.03
C GLY A 40 -14.67 4.14 -0.12
N THR A 41 -14.73 2.99 0.56
CA THR A 41 -15.89 2.11 0.60
C THR A 41 -16.34 1.94 2.04
N ILE A 42 -17.65 1.78 2.26
CA ILE A 42 -18.23 1.35 3.54
C ILE A 42 -18.35 -0.17 3.64
N ASP A 43 -18.19 -0.87 2.52
CA ASP A 43 -18.19 -2.32 2.46
C ASP A 43 -16.87 -2.90 2.96
N GLN A 44 -16.90 -4.15 3.41
CA GLN A 44 -15.73 -4.92 3.80
C GLN A 44 -14.94 -5.43 2.58
N THR A 45 -14.61 -4.53 1.66
CA THR A 45 -13.85 -4.81 0.44
C THR A 45 -12.66 -3.86 0.33
N PRO A 46 -11.53 -4.26 -0.28
CA PRO A 46 -10.37 -3.39 -0.39
C PRO A 46 -10.56 -2.22 -1.36
N LEU A 47 -10.19 -1.01 -0.94
CA LEU A 47 -10.06 0.16 -1.83
C LEU A 47 -8.73 0.08 -2.58
N ASN A 48 -8.78 0.11 -3.91
CA ASN A 48 -7.59 0.03 -4.77
C ASN A 48 -7.37 1.32 -5.56
N PHE A 49 -6.18 1.90 -5.43
CA PHE A 49 -5.69 2.94 -6.34
C PHE A 49 -4.87 2.30 -7.45
N ARG A 50 -5.17 2.66 -8.70
CA ARG A 50 -4.62 2.01 -9.89
C ARG A 50 -4.00 3.00 -10.87
N SER A 51 -2.97 2.55 -11.58
CA SER A 51 -2.43 3.20 -12.77
C SER A 51 -2.19 2.13 -13.84
N ALA A 52 -2.47 2.43 -15.11
CA ALA A 52 -2.46 1.46 -16.21
C ALA A 52 -3.26 0.17 -15.88
N ASN A 53 -4.36 0.31 -15.13
CA ASN A 53 -5.18 -0.80 -14.59
C ASN A 53 -4.44 -1.76 -13.62
N SER A 54 -3.23 -1.44 -13.19
CA SER A 54 -2.48 -2.16 -12.16
C SER A 54 -2.63 -1.51 -10.79
N ARG A 55 -2.75 -2.33 -9.73
CA ARG A 55 -2.88 -1.87 -8.34
C ARG A 55 -1.55 -1.32 -7.85
N GLY A 56 -1.51 -0.03 -7.51
CA GLY A 56 -0.33 0.65 -6.94
C GLY A 56 -0.42 0.87 -5.43
N LEU A 57 -1.64 0.96 -4.89
CA LEU A 57 -1.91 1.05 -3.46
C LEU A 57 -3.24 0.38 -3.16
N GLN A 58 -3.31 -0.35 -2.05
CA GLN A 58 -4.55 -0.90 -1.53
C GLN A 58 -4.66 -0.69 -0.03
N LEU A 59 -5.86 -0.28 0.39
CA LEU A 59 -6.28 -0.25 1.78
C LEU A 59 -7.28 -1.38 1.98
N ALA A 60 -6.96 -2.33 2.84
CA ALA A 60 -7.81 -3.50 3.09
C ALA A 60 -8.11 -3.62 4.59
N PHE A 61 -9.39 -3.58 4.95
CA PHE A 61 -9.82 -3.93 6.30
C PHE A 61 -9.66 -5.42 6.52
N GLN A 62 -9.03 -5.80 7.62
CA GLN A 62 -8.85 -7.18 8.04
C GLN A 62 -9.29 -7.35 9.49
N TRP A 63 -9.81 -8.53 9.80
CA TRP A 63 -10.20 -8.91 11.15
C TRP A 63 -9.76 -10.35 11.43
N ARG A 64 -9.51 -10.67 12.70
CA ARG A 64 -9.10 -12.00 13.15
C ARG A 64 -9.52 -12.22 14.61
N TYR A 65 -9.89 -13.45 14.96
CA TYR A 65 -10.02 -13.85 16.37
C TYR A 65 -8.65 -13.85 17.08
N VAL A 66 -8.57 -13.13 18.20
CA VAL A 66 -7.39 -13.07 19.08
C VAL A 66 -7.54 -14.05 20.25
N THR A 67 -8.76 -14.17 20.77
CA THR A 67 -9.18 -15.22 21.70
C THR A 67 -10.55 -15.76 21.25
N ALA A 68 -11.11 -16.73 21.97
CA ALA A 68 -12.44 -17.25 21.70
C ALA A 68 -13.54 -16.17 21.73
N ASP A 69 -13.35 -15.12 22.53
CA ASP A 69 -14.35 -14.07 22.76
C ASP A 69 -13.89 -12.67 22.33
N SER A 70 -12.74 -12.56 21.63
CA SER A 70 -12.18 -11.26 21.22
C SER A 70 -11.77 -11.27 19.75
N ILE A 71 -12.18 -10.24 19.02
CA ILE A 71 -11.81 -9.99 17.63
C ILE A 71 -10.87 -8.78 17.59
N GLY A 72 -9.72 -8.94 16.93
CA GLY A 72 -8.88 -7.85 16.49
C GLY A 72 -9.25 -7.45 15.07
N TYR A 73 -9.13 -6.17 14.75
CA TYR A 73 -9.28 -5.66 13.39
C TYR A 73 -8.29 -4.54 13.16
N SER A 74 -7.85 -4.40 11.91
CA SER A 74 -6.91 -3.36 11.52
C SER A 74 -6.96 -3.12 10.01
N MET A 75 -6.24 -2.11 9.57
CA MET A 75 -6.06 -1.81 8.15
C MET A 75 -4.71 -2.35 7.69
N ASN A 76 -4.73 -3.01 6.55
CA ASN A 76 -3.54 -3.36 5.80
C ASN A 76 -3.27 -2.28 4.73
N ILE A 77 -2.01 -1.87 4.60
CA ILE A 77 -1.54 -0.93 3.59
C ILE A 77 -0.61 -1.67 2.63
N LEU A 78 -1.09 -1.97 1.43
CA LEU A 78 -0.33 -2.72 0.43
C LEU A 78 0.05 -1.82 -0.74
N GLY A 79 1.23 -1.20 -0.64
CA GLY A 79 1.80 -0.33 -1.67
C GLY A 79 2.69 -1.07 -2.68
N GLY A 80 2.91 -0.42 -3.83
CA GLY A 80 3.90 -0.84 -4.83
C GLY A 80 3.32 -1.71 -5.95
N HIS A 81 4.18 -2.52 -6.56
CA HIS A 81 3.83 -3.40 -7.67
C HIS A 81 2.75 -4.42 -7.26
N ALA A 82 1.90 -4.81 -8.22
CA ALA A 82 0.77 -5.68 -7.98
C ALA A 82 1.14 -7.08 -7.45
N CYS A 83 2.39 -7.52 -7.68
CA CYS A 83 2.91 -8.79 -7.17
C CYS A 83 3.17 -8.79 -5.66
N ASN A 84 3.30 -7.62 -5.02
CA ASN A 84 3.39 -7.56 -3.55
C ASN A 84 2.13 -8.16 -2.93
N SER A 85 2.31 -8.91 -1.85
CA SER A 85 1.22 -9.65 -1.21
C SER A 85 1.30 -9.57 0.31
N MET A 86 0.16 -9.78 0.94
CA MET A 86 0.03 -10.01 2.37
C MET A 86 -0.66 -11.34 2.55
N GLN A 87 -0.28 -12.09 3.56
CA GLN A 87 -0.96 -13.34 3.88
C GLN A 87 -2.39 -13.08 4.32
N ASP A 88 -3.29 -13.99 3.96
CA ASP A 88 -4.69 -13.92 4.37
C ASP A 88 -4.78 -13.89 5.91
N TRP A 89 -5.71 -13.09 6.43
CA TRP A 89 -5.94 -12.88 7.87
C TRP A 89 -4.82 -12.15 8.62
N ALA A 90 -3.68 -11.87 7.99
CA ALA A 90 -2.68 -11.01 8.58
C ALA A 90 -3.26 -9.58 8.67
N GLN A 91 -3.30 -9.02 9.88
CA GLN A 91 -3.92 -7.72 10.16
C GLN A 91 -2.86 -6.69 10.55
N GLY A 92 -3.06 -5.42 10.20
CA GLY A 92 -2.16 -4.32 10.56
C GLY A 92 -0.85 -4.32 9.77
N CYS A 93 -0.82 -5.00 8.63
CA CYS A 93 0.38 -5.17 7.83
C CYS A 93 0.67 -3.92 6.98
N THR A 94 1.95 -3.63 6.76
CA THR A 94 2.36 -2.52 5.89
C THR A 94 3.42 -2.97 4.89
N ILE A 95 3.18 -2.72 3.60
CA ILE A 95 4.20 -2.73 2.55
C ILE A 95 4.23 -1.33 1.95
N GLY A 96 5.32 -0.60 2.18
CA GLY A 96 5.43 0.79 1.76
C GLY A 96 5.46 0.97 0.24
N GLY A 97 5.99 0.01 -0.51
CA GLY A 97 6.06 0.11 -1.97
C GLY A 97 6.99 -0.90 -2.63
N SER A 98 7.49 -0.51 -3.81
CA SER A 98 8.40 -1.31 -4.65
C SER A 98 7.80 -2.67 -5.03
N GLY A 99 8.60 -3.73 -5.13
CA GLY A 99 8.20 -4.94 -5.86
C GLY A 99 8.37 -4.75 -7.37
N GLN A 100 8.50 -5.85 -8.10
CA GLN A 100 8.76 -5.80 -9.53
C GLN A 100 8.34 -7.10 -10.20
N THR A 101 7.92 -7.01 -11.46
CA THR A 101 7.89 -8.14 -12.39
C THR A 101 8.86 -7.85 -13.53
N VAL A 102 9.74 -8.79 -13.86
CA VAL A 102 10.65 -8.71 -15.01
C VAL A 102 10.21 -9.69 -16.07
N TRP A 103 10.24 -9.25 -17.32
CA TRP A 103 10.12 -10.12 -18.49
C TRP A 103 11.48 -10.19 -19.18
N ASP A 104 12.08 -11.37 -19.19
CA ASP A 104 13.33 -11.65 -19.89
C ASP A 104 13.24 -12.95 -20.72
N ALA A 105 14.36 -13.37 -21.32
CA ALA A 105 14.42 -14.56 -22.16
C ALA A 105 14.02 -15.88 -21.45
N THR A 106 13.98 -15.89 -20.12
CA THR A 106 13.61 -17.04 -19.30
C THR A 106 12.18 -17.01 -18.77
N GLY A 107 11.45 -15.90 -18.98
CA GLY A 107 10.03 -15.77 -18.67
C GLY A 107 9.66 -14.55 -17.82
N PHE A 108 8.48 -14.62 -17.20
CA PHE A 108 8.02 -13.64 -16.20
C PHE A 108 8.53 -14.03 -14.82
N HIS A 109 9.21 -13.10 -14.14
CA HIS A 109 9.72 -13.27 -12.79
C HIS A 109 9.17 -12.20 -11.87
N ASP A 110 8.49 -12.63 -10.81
CA ASP A 110 8.01 -11.74 -9.76
C ASP A 110 9.04 -11.64 -8.64
N TYR A 111 9.27 -10.41 -8.19
CA TYR A 111 10.14 -10.06 -7.08
C TYR A 111 9.34 -9.32 -6.01
N PRO A 112 8.36 -9.99 -5.37
CA PRO A 112 7.41 -9.34 -4.48
C PRO A 112 8.02 -9.04 -3.12
N ASN A 113 7.50 -8.02 -2.45
CA ASN A 113 7.56 -7.95 -0.99
C ASN A 113 6.37 -8.70 -0.41
N LYS A 114 6.58 -9.40 0.69
CA LYS A 114 5.53 -10.13 1.42
C LYS A 114 5.56 -9.78 2.90
N VAL A 115 4.38 -9.57 3.47
CA VAL A 115 4.17 -9.60 4.92
C VAL A 115 3.32 -10.84 5.21
N ALA A 116 3.86 -11.77 5.99
CA ALA A 116 3.24 -13.06 6.25
C ALA A 116 2.49 -13.11 7.59
N ASP A 117 2.87 -12.27 8.56
CA ASP A 117 2.26 -12.23 9.89
C ASP A 117 1.68 -10.88 10.25
N GLY A 118 0.78 -10.89 11.24
CA GLY A 118 0.15 -9.69 11.77
C GLY A 118 1.16 -8.63 12.22
N PHE A 119 0.83 -7.36 11.94
CA PHE A 119 1.62 -6.18 12.25
C PHE A 119 3.02 -6.16 11.62
N GLY A 120 3.30 -7.04 10.66
CA GLY A 120 4.57 -7.04 9.94
C GLY A 120 4.69 -5.82 9.02
N THR A 121 5.92 -5.35 8.83
CA THR A 121 6.21 -4.19 7.99
C THR A 121 7.37 -4.45 7.04
N VAL A 122 7.18 -4.12 5.76
CA VAL A 122 8.26 -3.99 4.77
C VAL A 122 8.25 -2.58 4.23
N ALA A 123 9.35 -1.83 4.40
CA ALA A 123 9.41 -0.44 3.92
C ALA A 123 9.39 -0.34 2.39
N GLY A 124 10.02 -1.28 1.68
CA GLY A 124 10.08 -1.31 0.21
C GLY A 124 11.18 -2.26 -0.29
N GLY A 125 11.67 -2.06 -1.52
CA GLY A 125 12.63 -2.96 -2.15
C GLY A 125 11.99 -4.17 -2.85
N VAL A 126 12.67 -5.30 -2.93
CA VAL A 126 12.20 -6.51 -3.63
C VAL A 126 12.52 -7.79 -2.88
N ILE A 127 11.68 -8.82 -2.98
CA ILE A 127 11.92 -10.15 -2.38
C ILE A 127 12.17 -10.09 -0.86
N ASN A 128 11.49 -9.19 -0.17
CA ASN A 128 11.58 -9.11 1.29
C ASN A 128 10.40 -9.84 1.93
N ILE A 129 10.65 -10.51 3.06
CA ILE A 129 9.62 -11.19 3.85
C ILE A 129 9.70 -10.68 5.30
N ALA A 130 8.58 -10.15 5.79
CA ALA A 130 8.39 -9.87 7.22
C ALA A 130 7.35 -10.85 7.78
N GLY A 131 7.76 -11.66 8.75
CA GLY A 131 6.99 -12.79 9.27
C GLY A 131 7.56 -14.12 8.77
N ASP A 132 6.88 -15.20 9.11
CA ASP A 132 7.14 -16.54 8.60
C ASP A 132 5.99 -16.99 7.70
N GLU A 133 6.28 -17.80 6.69
CA GLU A 133 5.25 -18.28 5.77
C GLU A 133 4.51 -19.50 6.36
N SER A 134 4.32 -19.53 7.68
CA SER A 134 3.56 -20.58 8.34
C SER A 134 2.07 -20.41 8.05
N SER A 135 1.25 -21.39 8.47
CA SER A 135 -0.21 -21.26 8.38
C SER A 135 -0.80 -20.32 9.42
N SER A 136 -0.02 -19.96 10.44
CA SER A 136 -0.41 -19.01 11.46
C SER A 136 0.10 -17.62 11.06
N VAL A 137 -0.64 -16.59 11.44
CA VAL A 137 -0.24 -15.19 11.25
C VAL A 137 0.03 -14.50 12.61
N ALA A 138 0.27 -15.32 13.65
CA ALA A 138 0.43 -14.92 15.06
C ALA A 138 1.80 -15.29 15.67
N ASP A 139 2.62 -16.06 14.99
CA ASP A 139 3.83 -16.68 15.52
C ASP A 139 5.10 -15.92 15.16
N ALA A 140 5.08 -15.13 14.07
CA ALA A 140 6.14 -14.19 13.74
C ALA A 140 5.66 -12.74 13.58
N ILE A 141 4.72 -12.32 14.45
CA ILE A 141 4.14 -10.96 14.45
C ILE A 141 5.17 -9.85 14.60
N CYS A 142 4.83 -8.65 14.15
CA CYS A 142 5.62 -7.43 14.32
C CYS A 142 7.03 -7.47 13.70
N ALA A 143 7.29 -8.41 12.79
CA ALA A 143 8.54 -8.46 12.05
C ALA A 143 8.68 -7.21 11.15
N THR A 144 9.89 -6.68 11.03
CA THR A 144 10.15 -5.47 10.24
C THR A 144 11.33 -5.68 9.28
N VAL A 145 11.14 -5.29 8.02
CA VAL A 145 12.21 -5.20 7.03
C VAL A 145 12.32 -3.76 6.53
N GLY A 146 13.50 -3.16 6.71
CA GLY A 146 13.82 -1.80 6.29
C GLY A 146 13.95 -1.61 4.77
N GLY A 147 14.01 -2.71 4.01
CA GLY A 147 13.89 -2.71 2.55
C GLY A 147 15.04 -3.42 1.85
N ARG A 148 15.49 -2.89 0.70
CA ARG A 148 16.46 -3.52 -0.21
C ARG A 148 16.00 -4.87 -0.76
N ASN A 149 16.88 -5.86 -0.87
CA ASN A 149 16.61 -7.10 -1.57
C ASN A 149 16.90 -8.33 -0.71
N LEU A 150 16.02 -9.34 -0.77
CA LEU A 150 16.23 -10.68 -0.19
C LEU A 150 16.42 -10.69 1.34
N ASN A 151 15.76 -9.79 2.07
CA ASN A 151 15.77 -9.83 3.53
C ASN A 151 14.59 -10.62 4.07
N ASN A 152 14.84 -11.46 5.08
CA ASN A 152 13.82 -12.25 5.76
C ASN A 152 13.89 -12.00 7.27
N ALA A 153 12.87 -11.32 7.81
CA ALA A 153 12.67 -11.14 9.24
C ALA A 153 11.62 -12.15 9.71
N SER A 154 12.07 -13.36 10.07
CA SER A 154 11.19 -14.53 10.27
C SER A 154 10.85 -14.86 11.72
N ALA A 155 11.33 -14.09 12.69
CA ALA A 155 10.99 -14.28 14.09
C ALA A 155 10.07 -13.16 14.58
N SER A 156 9.25 -13.46 15.59
CA SER A 156 8.40 -12.47 16.24
C SER A 156 9.21 -11.26 16.70
N SER A 157 8.76 -10.07 16.32
CA SER A 157 9.39 -8.77 16.60
C SER A 157 10.82 -8.61 16.07
N SER A 158 11.26 -9.46 15.14
CA SER A 158 12.57 -9.34 14.52
C SER A 158 12.64 -8.17 13.55
N ALA A 159 13.83 -7.61 13.36
CA ALA A 159 14.04 -6.49 12.45
C ALA A 159 15.29 -6.69 11.59
N VAL A 160 15.17 -6.46 10.29
CA VAL A 160 16.29 -6.41 9.33
C VAL A 160 16.30 -5.04 8.68
N VAL A 161 17.18 -4.14 9.14
CA VAL A 161 17.08 -2.68 8.87
C VAL A 161 18.22 -2.14 7.99
N ASP A 162 18.94 -3.00 7.25
CA ASP A 162 20.07 -2.69 6.35
C ASP A 162 21.48 -2.65 7.00
N ARG A 163 22.52 -2.52 6.15
CA ARG A 163 23.95 -2.53 6.49
C ARG A 163 24.37 -1.28 7.27
N LEU A 164 25.18 -1.53 8.30
CA LEU A 164 26.01 -0.54 8.98
C LEU A 164 26.88 0.21 7.98
N ARG A 165 26.64 1.52 7.80
CA ARG A 165 27.55 2.41 7.07
C ARG A 165 28.48 3.09 8.07
N LEU A 166 29.74 2.66 8.13
CA LEU A 166 30.78 3.41 8.81
C LEU A 166 31.15 4.61 7.93
N VAL A 167 30.67 5.80 8.30
CA VAL A 167 31.13 7.05 7.69
C VAL A 167 32.32 7.52 8.50
N LEU A 168 33.54 7.32 7.96
CA LEU A 168 34.72 7.95 8.52
C LEU A 168 34.65 9.46 8.21
N PRO A 169 35.00 10.34 9.16
CA PRO A 169 35.14 11.76 8.87
C PRO A 169 36.17 11.96 7.74
N ARG A 170 35.89 12.90 6.83
CA ARG A 170 36.87 13.36 5.85
C ARG A 170 37.78 14.34 6.57
N ASP A 171 39.06 14.00 6.72
CA ASP A 171 40.05 14.95 7.24
C ASP A 171 40.10 16.18 6.34
N LYS A 172 40.01 17.37 6.94
CA LYS A 172 40.13 18.67 6.26
C LYS A 172 41.54 19.22 6.47
N GLU A 173 42.54 18.65 5.83
CA GLU A 173 43.89 19.23 5.71
C GLU A 173 44.39 18.69 4.34
N ASP A 174 44.84 19.46 3.35
CA ASP A 174 45.79 20.56 3.40
C ASP A 174 45.42 21.66 2.38
N VAL A 175 45.14 22.88 2.86
CA VAL A 175 45.39 24.10 2.06
C VAL A 175 46.78 24.58 2.48
N LEU A 176 47.81 24.10 1.79
CA LEU A 176 49.13 24.71 1.88
C LEU A 176 49.02 26.15 1.36
N THR A 177 49.06 27.10 2.28
CA THR A 177 49.27 28.51 1.98
C THR A 177 50.78 28.75 1.94
N TRP A 178 51.32 28.98 0.74
CA TRP A 178 52.50 29.83 0.48
C TRP A 178 52.37 30.45 -0.90
#